data_AF-A0A9N9JPE3-F1
#
_entry.id   AF-A0A9N9JPE3-F1
#
_cell.length_a   1.000
_cell.length_b   1.000
_cell.length_c   1.000
_cell.angle_alpha   90.00
_cell.angle_beta   90.00
_cell.angle_gamma   90.00
#
_symmetry.space_group_name_H-M   'P 1'
#
loop_
_entity.id
_entity.type
_entity.pdbx_description
1 polymer ?
#
loop_
_entity_poly.entity_id
_entity_poly.type
_entity_poly.pdbx_seq_one_letter_code
_entity_poly.pdbx_strand_id
1 'polypeptide(L)'
;FEFRSCIHGYVFKVEMNPNPIVLGKDVTFDIFATVTDDVGNNGYVLVNFKDAHDNLLLFEPFLLSSGIKATKQLMVHIHCQYDSQVYQQ
;
A
#
# COMPACT_ATOMS: atom_id res chain seq x y z
N PHE A 1 -11.18 2.63 -2.49
CA PHE A 1 -9.81 2.43 -2.00
C PHE A 1 -9.60 3.30 -0.78
N GLU A 2 -9.30 2.71 0.37
CA GLU A 2 -8.97 3.42 1.61
C GLU A 2 -7.56 2.99 2.04
N PHE A 3 -6.62 3.93 2.09
CA PHE A 3 -5.24 3.66 2.48
C PHE A 3 -5.02 4.09 3.94
N ARG A 4 -4.43 3.21 4.77
CA ARG A 4 -4.05 3.52 6.16
C ARG A 4 -2.58 3.17 6.39
N SER A 5 -1.77 4.19 6.66
CA SER A 5 -0.36 4.04 6.99
C SER A 5 -0.14 3.95 8.50
N CYS A 6 0.77 3.08 8.94
CA CYS A 6 1.37 3.11 10.27
C CYS A 6 2.76 3.77 10.26
N ILE A 7 3.19 4.34 9.13
CA ILE A 7 4.38 5.20 9.10
C ILE A 7 4.07 6.42 9.96
N HIS A 8 4.94 6.74 10.93
CA HIS A 8 4.97 8.07 11.55
C HIS A 8 5.31 9.09 10.45
N GLY A 9 4.27 9.54 9.75
CA GLY A 9 4.38 10.23 8.47
C GLY A 9 3.02 10.50 7.84
N TYR A 10 3.03 11.29 6.77
CA TYR A 10 1.83 11.68 6.04
C TYR A 10 1.90 11.16 4.61
N VAL A 11 0.90 10.37 4.19
CA VAL A 11 0.76 9.95 2.80
C VAL A 11 -0.04 10.99 2.05
N PHE A 12 0.55 11.53 0.98
CA PHE A 12 -0.03 12.65 0.24
C PHE A 12 -0.52 12.26 -1.15
N LYS A 13 -0.11 11.10 -1.67
CA LYS A 13 -0.55 10.60 -2.98
C LYS A 13 -0.45 9.08 -3.02
N VAL A 14 -1.44 8.45 -3.64
CA VAL A 14 -1.39 7.04 -4.03
C VAL A 14 -1.80 6.95 -5.49
N GLU A 15 -0.97 6.34 -6.32
CA GLU A 15 -1.30 5.99 -7.70
C GLU A 15 -1.45 4.49 -7.82
N MET A 16 -2.42 4.07 -8.63
CA MET A 16 -2.76 2.66 -8.85
C MET A 16 -2.77 2.39 -10.35
N ASN A 17 -2.19 1.26 -10.76
CA ASN A 17 -2.20 0.83 -12.15
C ASN A 17 -2.33 -0.71 -12.24
N PRO A 18 -3.28 -1.27 -13.02
CA PRO A 18 -4.34 -0.56 -13.74
C PRO A 18 -5.37 0.06 -12.78
N ASN A 19 -5.95 1.18 -13.22
CA ASN A 19 -7.10 1.80 -12.58
C ASN A 19 -8.21 2.01 -13.63
N PRO A 20 -9.36 1.30 -13.55
CA PRO A 20 -9.76 0.39 -12.47
C PRO A 20 -8.93 -0.91 -12.43
N ILE A 21 -8.92 -1.58 -11.27
CA ILE A 21 -8.28 -2.90 -11.10
C ILE A 21 -8.88 -3.89 -12.09
N VAL A 22 -8.03 -4.67 -12.75
CA VAL A 22 -8.43 -5.72 -13.69
C VAL A 22 -8.10 -7.08 -13.08
N LEU A 23 -9.10 -7.96 -13.03
CA LEU A 23 -8.95 -9.30 -12.46
C LEU A 23 -7.88 -10.12 -13.23
N GLY A 24 -7.05 -10.85 -12.50
CA GLY A 24 -5.99 -11.70 -13.07
C GLY A 24 -4.85 -10.89 -13.70
N LYS A 25 -4.82 -9.57 -13.49
CA LYS A 25 -3.70 -8.70 -13.84
C LYS A 25 -2.97 -8.27 -12.58
N ASP A 26 -1.68 -8.05 -12.77
CA ASP A 26 -0.84 -7.40 -11.80
C ASP A 26 -1.33 -5.98 -11.55
N VAL A 27 -1.36 -5.60 -10.27
CA VAL A 27 -1.71 -4.27 -9.81
C VAL A 27 -0.52 -3.69 -9.05
N THR A 28 -0.10 -2.51 -9.47
CA THR A 28 0.96 -1.73 -8.83
C THR A 28 0.37 -0.54 -8.08
N PHE A 29 0.93 -0.25 -6.91
CA PHE A 29 0.65 0.94 -6.12
C PHE A 29 1.93 1.74 -5.90
N ASP A 30 1.91 3.01 -6.32
CA ASP A 30 2.94 3.98 -5.97
C ASP A 30 2.42 4.85 -4.85
N ILE A 31 2.95 4.65 -3.65
CA ILE A 31 2.56 5.39 -2.45
C ILE A 31 3.62 6.43 -2.16
N PHE A 32 3.23 7.70 -2.20
CA PHE A 32 4.09 8.84 -1.91
C PHE A 32 3.79 9.37 -0.52
N ALA A 33 4.80 9.33 0.34
CA ALA A 33 4.71 9.67 1.75
C ALA A 33 5.81 10.64 2.16
N THR A 34 5.55 11.44 3.19
CA THR A 34 6.59 12.13 3.95
C THR A 34 6.76 11.39 5.26
N VAL A 35 7.98 11.02 5.61
CA VAL A 35 8.30 10.31 6.84
C VAL A 35 8.83 11.35 7.84
N THR A 36 8.16 11.53 8.98
CA THR A 36 8.52 12.57 9.95
C THR A 36 9.60 12.13 10.92
N ASP A 37 9.77 10.81 11.10
CA ASP A 37 10.75 10.21 12.01
C ASP A 37 11.56 9.12 11.29
N ASP A 38 12.71 8.77 11.84
CA ASP A 38 13.48 7.63 11.34
C ASP A 38 12.67 6.34 11.45
N VAL A 39 12.49 5.66 10.32
CA VAL A 39 11.86 4.34 10.26
C VAL A 39 12.98 3.30 10.42
N GLY A 40 12.97 2.64 11.57
CA GLY A 40 13.93 1.58 11.90
C GLY A 40 13.78 0.32 11.04
N ASN A 41 14.38 -0.78 11.49
CA ASN A 41 14.53 -1.99 10.68
C ASN A 41 13.23 -2.81 10.44
N ASN A 42 12.09 -2.35 10.95
CA ASN A 42 10.80 -3.08 10.88
C ASN A 42 9.65 -2.19 10.40
N GLY A 43 9.94 -1.14 9.61
CA GLY A 43 8.90 -0.33 9.00
C GLY A 43 8.07 -1.15 8.01
N TYR A 44 6.76 -0.92 7.98
CA TYR A 44 5.88 -1.50 6.98
C TYR A 44 4.76 -0.55 6.61
N VAL A 45 4.21 -0.75 5.41
CA VAL A 45 2.99 -0.12 4.93
C VAL A 45 1.88 -1.16 4.93
N LEU A 46 0.75 -0.83 5.53
CA LEU A 46 -0.47 -1.61 5.36
C LEU A 46 -1.27 -1.04 4.20
N VAL A 47 -1.67 -1.91 3.28
CA VAL A 47 -2.61 -1.53 2.22
C VAL A 47 -3.87 -2.36 2.38
N ASN A 48 -4.98 -1.65 2.58
CA ASN A 48 -6.30 -2.26 2.72
C ASN A 48 -7.10 -1.99 1.45
N PHE A 49 -7.35 -3.04 0.68
CA PHE A 49 -8.29 -2.94 -0.42
C PHE A 49 -9.66 -3.29 0.08
N LYS A 50 -10.61 -2.40 -0.14
CA LYS A 50 -12.01 -2.65 0.13
C LYS A 50 -12.85 -2.33 -1.09
N ASP A 51 -13.93 -3.08 -1.29
CA ASP A 51 -14.92 -2.78 -2.32
C ASP A 51 -15.82 -1.60 -1.90
N ALA A 52 -16.81 -1.28 -2.75
CA ALA A 52 -17.76 -0.20 -2.48
C ALA A 52 -18.70 -0.46 -1.27
N HIS A 53 -18.70 -1.68 -0.73
CA HIS A 53 -19.49 -2.09 0.44
C HIS A 53 -18.61 -2.24 1.70
N ASP A 54 -17.36 -1.76 1.65
CA ASP A 54 -16.38 -1.87 2.74
C ASP A 54 -15.91 -3.32 3.03
N ASN A 55 -16.18 -4.28 2.13
CA ASN A 55 -15.66 -5.64 2.26
C ASN A 55 -14.16 -5.66 2.00
N LEU A 56 -13.39 -6.28 2.89
CA LEU A 56 -11.93 -6.41 2.77
C LEU A 56 -11.57 -7.40 1.64
N LEU A 57 -10.88 -6.89 0.62
CA LEU A 57 -10.43 -7.63 -0.57
C LEU A 57 -8.99 -8.10 -0.44
N LEU A 58 -8.13 -7.28 0.17
CA LEU A 58 -6.72 -7.58 0.39
C LEU A 58 -6.24 -6.79 1.61
N PHE A 59 -5.52 -7.47 2.49
CA PHE A 59 -4.81 -6.90 3.63
C PHE A 59 -3.41 -7.49 3.64
N GLU A 60 -2.43 -6.73 3.16
CA GLU A 60 -1.05 -7.19 3.09
C GLU A 60 -0.09 -6.15 3.68
N PRO A 61 0.83 -6.56 4.57
CA PRO A 61 1.91 -5.72 5.03
C PRO A 61 3.07 -5.73 4.01
N PHE A 62 3.45 -4.54 3.55
CA PHE A 62 4.61 -4.35 2.68
C PHE A 62 5.77 -3.80 3.50
N LEU A 63 6.78 -4.64 3.71
CA LEU A 63 7.98 -4.26 4.43
C LEU A 63 8.72 -3.15 3.70
N LEU A 64 9.13 -2.14 4.46
CA LEU A 64 9.99 -1.07 3.98
C LEU A 64 11.46 -1.49 4.08
N SER A 65 12.28 -0.93 3.20
CA SER A 65 13.74 -1.04 3.33
C SER A 65 14.20 -0.52 4.69
N SER A 66 15.23 -1.16 5.25
CA SER A 66 15.82 -0.72 6.53
C SER A 66 16.53 0.63 6.38
N GLY A 67 16.58 1.38 7.49
CA GLY A 67 17.37 2.61 7.56
C GLY A 67 16.76 3.81 6.82
N ILE A 68 15.45 3.80 6.55
CA ILE A 68 14.76 4.98 6.03
C ILE A 68 14.82 6.07 7.08
N LYS A 69 15.54 7.15 6.75
CA LYS A 69 15.64 8.33 7.60
C LYS A 69 14.39 9.18 7.50
N ALA A 70 14.18 10.06 8.48
CA ALA A 70 13.27 11.17 8.30
C ALA A 70 13.68 11.94 7.03
N THR A 71 12.85 11.89 5.99
CA THR A 71 13.07 12.58 4.73
C THR A 71 11.83 13.37 4.35
N LYS A 72 12.00 14.37 3.47
CA LYS A 72 10.85 15.11 2.95
C LYS A 72 9.90 14.21 2.15
N GLN A 73 10.40 13.15 1.47
CA GLN A 73 9.61 12.31 0.58
C GLN A 73 10.17 10.88 0.45
N LEU A 74 9.27 9.90 0.46
CA LEU A 74 9.46 8.47 0.21
C LEU A 74 8.46 8.03 -0.85
N MET A 75 8.89 7.21 -1.80
CA MET A 75 8.02 6.48 -2.72
C MET A 75 8.14 4.99 -2.43
N VAL A 76 7.00 4.35 -2.19
CA VAL A 76 6.90 2.90 -1.97
C VAL A 76 6.15 2.31 -3.15
N HIS A 77 6.85 1.48 -3.91
CA HIS A 77 6.27 0.72 -5.02
C HIS A 77 5.85 -0.66 -4.52
N ILE A 78 4.56 -0.96 -4.63
CA ILE A 78 3.96 -2.22 -4.20
C ILE A 78 3.41 -2.94 -5.41
N HIS A 79 3.72 -4.23 -5.53
CA HIS A 79 3.24 -5.10 -6.59
C HIS A 79 2.43 -6.25 -6.00
N CYS A 80 1.18 -6.42 -6.43
CA CYS A 80 0.31 -7.50 -5.99
C CYS A 80 -0.56 -8.00 -7.14
N GLN A 81 -0.94 -9.28 -7.10
CA GLN A 81 -1.84 -9.87 -8.08
C GLN A 81 -3.23 -10.02 -7.46
N TYR A 82 -4.24 -9.48 -8.12
CA TYR A 82 -5.63 -9.66 -7.70
C TYR A 82 -6.23 -10.88 -8.41
N ASP A 83 -6.36 -11.99 -7.69
CA ASP A 83 -7.00 -13.23 -8.16
C ASP A 83 -8.36 -13.44 -7.47
N SER A 84 -9.36 -13.84 -8.26
CA SER A 84 -10.75 -14.10 -7.84
C SER A 84 -10.92 -15.30 -6.91
N GLN A 85 -9.88 -16.11 -6.70
CA GLN A 85 -10.01 -17.30 -5.83
C GLN A 85 -10.29 -16.97 -4.36
N VAL A 86 -10.18 -15.70 -3.95
CA VAL A 86 -10.54 -15.22 -2.60
C VAL A 86 -12.04 -14.96 -2.45
N TYR A 87 -12.84 -14.91 -3.54
CA TYR A 87 -14.26 -14.53 -3.51
C TYR A 87 -15.26 -15.70 -3.42
N GLN A 88 -14.81 -16.93 -3.15
CA GLN A 88 -15.70 -18.11 -3.05
C GLN A 88 -16.05 -18.54 -1.60
N GLN A 89 -16.09 -17.63 -0.63
CA GLN A 89 -16.59 -17.96 0.72
C GLN A 89 -17.74 -17.05 1.14
#